data_AF-A0A4P9VJI0-F1
#
_entry.id   AF-A0A4P9VJI0-F1
#
_cell.length_a   1.000
_cell.length_b   1.000
_cell.length_c   1.000
_cell.angle_alpha   90.00
_cell.angle_beta   90.00
_cell.angle_gamma   90.00
#
_symmetry.space_group_name_H-M   'P 1'
#
loop_
_entity.id
_entity.type
_entity.pdbx_description
1 polymer ?
#
loop_
_entity_poly.entity_id
_entity_poly.type
_entity_poly.pdbx_seq_one_letter_code
_entity_poly.pdbx_strand_id
1 'polypeptide(L)'
;MESGIWPKGNIVMCLHLCCSIYRSHYIQAHIWLKMIDFVHIYPKAQLLNLYSDECMKLFNRYKAGLLILLWMFSHGVQTAFASNAEQQAAQKAALKIQEIYDRHQLQLTPKRKAHYALRMYRLTGQEKYVSEIINHVYRLVARVSWYDEHVKDEKFRLQITDDLTSRFGQKSRDQLRSRFWQQTEFKALRFELHSVYLLAQLNQLGIKPTHFSNLLHHLQKQPLAKILLDESFIRVYAAQAANYVFWLEELGIASLPEKFIRKFKEIYPKTKDSELSQLEYQNKLYGLTHIVLAASRYYQKSVDAERFQWVTAYFVSTLDTIEKRAKADVLAEIGVCLKLVDYSDQMVIHRLKRRLLAKIDKTHHIIPGVDGDVSLSAGEHRNVLTYAFFNWPKQLITGPDLTQTPAWRRQLPYRLSLD
;
A
#
# COMPACT_ATOMS: atom_id res chain seq x y z
N MET A 1 38.87 4.15 45.88
CA MET A 1 39.38 2.90 45.27
C MET A 1 38.34 2.40 44.29
N GLU A 2 38.84 1.91 43.16
CA GLU A 2 38.16 1.15 42.10
C GLU A 2 37.29 1.92 41.08
N SER A 3 37.95 2.11 39.94
CA SER A 3 37.49 2.40 38.59
C SER A 3 36.75 1.22 37.96
N GLY A 4 35.54 1.46 37.43
CA GLY A 4 34.79 0.53 36.58
C GLY A 4 35.03 0.79 35.08
N ILE A 5 35.53 -0.23 34.40
CA ILE A 5 35.93 -0.28 32.98
C ILE A 5 34.71 -0.54 32.09
N TRP A 6 34.56 0.21 30.99
CA TRP A 6 33.61 -0.06 29.90
C TRP A 6 34.23 -0.97 28.82
N PRO A 7 33.48 -1.89 28.18
CA PRO A 7 34.04 -2.90 27.28
C PRO A 7 34.35 -2.38 25.86
N LYS A 8 35.56 -2.70 25.37
CA LYS A 8 36.15 -2.36 24.08
C LYS A 8 35.57 -3.13 22.87
N GLY A 9 34.24 -3.17 22.72
CA GLY A 9 33.58 -3.98 21.67
C GLY A 9 33.13 -3.24 20.40
N ASN A 10 32.90 -1.92 20.44
CA ASN A 10 32.12 -1.23 19.38
C ASN A 10 32.93 -0.33 18.43
N ILE A 11 34.26 -0.31 18.53
CA ILE A 11 35.11 0.55 17.66
C ILE A 11 35.57 -0.18 16.40
N VAL A 12 35.60 -1.52 16.39
CA VAL A 12 36.14 -2.30 15.26
C VAL A 12 35.15 -2.41 14.09
N MET A 13 33.83 -2.32 14.33
CA MET A 13 32.83 -2.47 13.27
C MET A 13 32.63 -1.19 12.42
N CYS A 14 32.94 -0.01 12.97
CA CYS A 14 32.92 1.24 12.19
C CYS A 14 34.12 1.37 11.23
N LEU A 15 35.25 0.72 11.53
CA LEU A 15 36.44 0.78 10.68
C LEU A 15 36.34 -0.11 9.43
N HIS A 16 35.55 -1.18 9.44
CA HIS A 16 35.33 -2.01 8.25
C HIS A 16 34.34 -1.42 7.24
N LEU A 17 33.36 -0.62 7.67
CA LEU A 17 32.43 0.03 6.73
C LEU A 17 33.09 1.17 5.94
N CYS A 18 34.09 1.85 6.51
CA CYS A 18 34.85 2.89 5.81
C CYS A 18 35.80 2.34 4.73
N CYS A 19 36.24 1.07 4.83
CA CYS A 19 37.19 0.49 3.87
C CYS A 19 36.56 0.00 2.56
N SER A 20 35.22 -0.14 2.45
CA SER A 20 34.60 -0.62 1.20
C SER A 20 34.22 0.49 0.21
N ILE A 21 34.19 1.76 0.64
CA ILE A 21 33.78 2.90 -0.19
C ILE A 21 34.98 3.65 -0.81
N TYR A 22 36.21 3.36 -0.38
CA TYR A 22 37.43 4.01 -0.89
C TYR A 22 38.19 3.13 -1.90
N ARG A 23 37.71 3.05 -3.14
CA ARG A 23 38.45 2.42 -4.25
C ARG A 23 38.73 3.34 -5.45
N SER A 24 38.60 4.66 -5.31
CA SER A 24 38.84 5.59 -6.43
C SER A 24 39.76 6.79 -6.16
N HIS A 25 40.40 6.93 -4.99
CA HIS A 25 41.27 8.10 -4.71
C HIS A 25 42.64 7.67 -4.16
N TYR A 26 43.48 7.12 -5.03
CA TYR A 26 44.81 6.56 -4.71
C TYR A 26 45.91 7.62 -4.47
N ILE A 27 45.60 8.92 -4.59
CA ILE A 27 46.60 10.00 -4.52
C ILE A 27 46.71 10.62 -3.11
N GLN A 28 45.69 10.50 -2.25
CA GLN A 28 45.71 11.14 -0.91
C GLN A 28 46.29 10.26 0.21
N ALA A 29 46.27 8.93 0.08
CA ALA A 29 46.87 8.02 1.07
C ALA A 29 48.41 8.07 1.07
N HIS A 30 49.03 8.41 -0.07
CA HIS A 30 50.48 8.56 -0.17
C HIS A 30 51.03 9.79 0.56
N ILE A 31 50.21 10.83 0.76
CA ILE A 31 50.60 12.03 1.50
C ILE A 31 50.60 11.75 3.01
N TRP A 32 49.64 10.97 3.51
CA TRP A 32 49.55 10.62 4.93
C TRP A 32 50.65 9.63 5.39
N LEU A 33 50.99 8.65 4.56
CA LEU A 33 52.07 7.70 4.88
C LEU A 33 53.47 8.35 4.82
N LYS A 34 53.71 9.27 3.87
CA LYS A 34 54.96 10.04 3.85
C LYS A 34 55.11 11.03 5.01
N MET A 35 54.02 11.47 5.63
CA MET A 35 54.07 12.32 6.83
C MET A 35 54.44 11.54 8.10
N ILE A 36 54.20 10.23 8.15
CA ILE A 36 54.54 9.39 9.30
C ILE A 36 56.00 8.93 9.25
N ASP A 37 56.54 8.66 8.06
CA ASP A 37 57.95 8.24 7.90
C ASP A 37 58.97 9.40 8.04
N PHE A 38 58.52 10.66 7.93
CA PHE A 38 59.41 11.83 8.04
C PHE A 38 59.74 12.24 9.48
N VAL A 39 59.03 11.70 10.48
CA VAL A 39 59.15 12.10 11.90
C VAL A 39 60.37 11.46 12.59
N HIS A 40 61.08 10.55 11.93
CA HIS A 40 62.21 9.82 12.53
C HIS A 40 63.63 10.30 12.17
N ILE A 41 63.81 11.37 11.38
CA ILE A 41 65.15 11.71 10.83
C ILE A 41 65.70 13.11 11.18
N TYR A 42 64.98 14.00 11.87
CA TYR A 42 65.50 15.35 12.17
C TYR A 42 65.49 15.76 13.66
N PRO A 43 66.51 16.51 14.13
CA PRO A 43 66.57 16.99 15.51
C PRO A 43 65.44 17.97 15.83
N LYS A 44 64.84 17.79 17.00
CA LYS A 44 63.62 18.46 17.54
C LYS A 44 63.62 20.00 17.55
N ALA A 45 64.73 20.68 17.27
CA ALA A 45 64.89 22.12 17.50
C ALA A 45 64.76 23.02 16.25
N GLN A 46 64.71 22.47 15.03
CA GLN A 46 64.53 23.28 13.80
C GLN A 46 63.21 23.05 13.06
N LEU A 47 62.43 22.04 13.46
CA LEU A 47 61.13 21.72 12.84
C LEU A 47 59.98 22.64 13.30
N LEU A 48 60.12 23.36 14.41
CA LEU A 48 59.04 24.15 15.00
C LEU A 48 58.78 25.50 14.31
N ASN A 49 59.75 26.07 13.58
CA ASN A 49 59.61 27.39 12.94
C ASN A 49 59.41 27.36 11.41
N LEU A 50 59.68 26.24 10.74
CA LEU A 50 59.47 26.08 9.29
C LEU A 50 58.14 25.38 8.95
N TYR A 51 57.56 24.64 9.90
CA TYR A 51 56.30 23.93 9.70
C TYR A 51 55.06 24.72 10.12
N SER A 52 55.19 25.89 10.77
CA SER A 52 53.99 26.65 11.16
C SER A 52 53.32 27.30 9.95
N ASP A 53 54.08 27.93 9.06
CA ASP A 53 53.48 28.76 7.99
C ASP A 53 52.98 27.95 6.79
N GLU A 54 53.74 26.95 6.33
CA GLU A 54 53.28 26.09 5.23
C GLU A 54 52.14 25.17 5.66
N CYS A 55 52.20 24.56 6.85
CA CYS A 55 51.07 23.76 7.34
C CYS A 55 49.85 24.63 7.63
N MET A 56 50.00 25.88 8.12
CA MET A 56 48.86 26.78 8.29
C MET A 56 48.27 27.25 6.96
N LYS A 57 49.08 27.48 5.91
CA LYS A 57 48.61 27.76 4.56
C LYS A 57 47.89 26.56 3.95
N LEU A 58 48.41 25.34 4.15
CA LEU A 58 47.78 24.10 3.69
C LEU A 58 46.46 23.86 4.44
N PHE A 59 46.46 24.03 5.77
CA PHE A 59 45.27 23.94 6.59
C PHE A 59 44.22 24.96 6.15
N ASN A 60 44.58 26.23 5.95
CA ASN A 60 43.65 27.25 5.46
C ASN A 60 43.13 26.96 4.04
N ARG A 61 43.94 26.38 3.15
CA ARG A 61 43.51 25.94 1.81
C ARG A 61 42.49 24.80 1.88
N TYR A 62 42.62 23.87 2.83
CA TYR A 62 41.73 22.72 2.96
C TYR A 62 40.64 22.87 4.03
N LYS A 63 40.69 23.92 4.87
CA LYS A 63 39.74 24.18 5.98
C LYS A 63 38.31 24.31 5.48
N ALA A 64 38.10 25.00 4.36
CA ALA A 64 36.78 25.12 3.74
C ALA A 64 36.26 23.73 3.28
N GLY A 65 37.11 22.92 2.64
CA GLY A 65 36.76 21.56 2.23
C GLY A 65 36.48 20.63 3.41
N LEU A 66 37.27 20.72 4.49
CA LEU A 66 37.08 19.95 5.72
C LEU A 66 35.79 20.36 6.44
N LEU A 67 35.48 21.66 6.49
CA LEU A 67 34.23 22.16 7.07
C LEU A 67 33.02 21.72 6.26
N ILE A 68 33.10 21.73 4.92
CA ILE A 68 32.04 21.20 4.04
C ILE A 68 31.87 19.69 4.25
N LEU A 69 32.97 18.92 4.35
CA LEU A 69 32.91 17.48 4.65
C LEU A 69 32.30 17.19 6.03
N LEU A 70 32.71 17.93 7.07
CA LEU A 70 32.14 17.82 8.42
C LEU A 70 30.67 18.25 8.47
N TRP A 71 30.29 19.26 7.68
CA TRP A 71 28.90 19.69 7.53
C TRP A 71 28.06 18.62 6.80
N MET A 72 28.57 18.04 5.71
CA MET A 72 27.91 16.93 5.00
C MET A 72 27.82 15.67 5.87
N PHE A 73 28.86 15.34 6.65
CA PHE A 73 28.82 14.22 7.58
C PHE A 73 27.84 14.46 8.74
N SER A 74 27.82 15.65 9.34
CA SER A 74 26.90 15.94 10.44
C SER A 74 25.43 15.94 9.97
N HIS A 75 25.14 16.46 8.77
CA HIS A 75 23.80 16.40 8.18
C HIS A 75 23.41 14.98 7.73
N GLY A 76 24.34 14.22 7.14
CA GLY A 76 24.11 12.82 6.74
C GLY A 76 23.84 11.90 7.94
N VAL A 77 24.56 12.08 9.04
CA VAL A 77 24.37 11.31 10.27
C VAL A 77 23.04 11.67 10.96
N GLN A 78 22.70 12.96 11.10
CA GLN A 78 21.43 13.37 11.72
C GLN A 78 20.21 12.91 10.92
N THR A 79 20.27 12.98 9.59
CA THR A 79 19.18 12.50 8.72
C THR A 79 19.00 10.99 8.78
N ALA A 80 20.10 10.22 8.84
CA ALA A 80 20.06 8.77 9.05
C ALA A 80 19.44 8.39 10.42
N PHE A 81 19.83 9.04 11.51
CA PHE A 81 19.25 8.76 12.83
C PHE A 81 17.76 9.11 12.91
N ALA A 82 17.36 10.26 12.37
CA ALA A 82 15.95 10.67 12.32
C ALA A 82 15.10 9.68 11.52
N SER A 83 15.59 9.21 10.37
CA SER A 83 14.89 8.21 9.56
C SER A 83 14.70 6.86 10.26
N ASN A 84 15.70 6.41 11.03
CA ASN A 84 15.59 5.16 11.79
C ASN A 84 14.57 5.26 12.94
N ALA A 85 14.57 6.38 13.67
CA ALA A 85 13.59 6.61 14.73
C ALA A 85 12.14 6.67 14.20
N GLU A 86 11.94 7.33 13.05
CA GLU A 86 10.62 7.37 12.38
C GLU A 86 10.16 5.99 11.91
N GLN A 87 11.07 5.20 11.34
CA GLN A 87 10.79 3.84 10.91
C GLN A 87 10.37 2.96 12.09
N GLN A 88 11.08 3.06 13.23
CA GLN A 88 10.72 2.34 14.45
C GLN A 88 9.37 2.79 15.01
N ALA A 89 9.08 4.09 15.02
CA ALA A 89 7.79 4.61 15.46
C ALA A 89 6.63 4.10 14.58
N ALA A 90 6.80 4.10 13.26
CA ALA A 90 5.85 3.53 12.32
C ALA A 90 5.61 2.04 12.58
N GLN A 91 6.69 1.25 12.75
CA GLN A 91 6.57 -0.17 13.03
C GLN A 91 5.85 -0.44 14.37
N LYS A 92 6.19 0.30 15.43
CA LYS A 92 5.50 0.22 16.73
C LYS A 92 4.01 0.54 16.61
N ALA A 93 3.67 1.58 15.86
CA ALA A 93 2.29 1.96 15.59
C ALA A 93 1.53 0.85 14.83
N ALA A 94 2.16 0.23 13.83
CA ALA A 94 1.57 -0.88 13.10
C ALA A 94 1.25 -2.06 14.04
N LEU A 95 2.22 -2.48 14.85
CA LEU A 95 2.02 -3.57 15.81
C LEU A 95 0.89 -3.26 16.80
N LYS A 96 0.76 -1.99 17.22
CA LYS A 96 -0.33 -1.59 18.11
C LYS A 96 -1.70 -1.64 17.42
N ILE A 97 -1.78 -1.19 16.18
CA ILE A 97 -3.00 -1.34 15.36
C ILE A 97 -3.37 -2.82 15.23
N GLN A 98 -2.40 -3.69 14.91
CA GLN A 98 -2.65 -5.12 14.82
C GLN A 98 -3.17 -5.69 16.14
N GLU A 99 -2.51 -5.39 17.27
CA GLU A 99 -2.91 -5.84 18.61
C GLU A 99 -4.36 -5.47 18.93
N ILE A 100 -4.77 -4.23 18.61
CA ILE A 100 -6.13 -3.75 18.86
C ILE A 100 -7.15 -4.53 18.04
N TYR A 101 -6.91 -4.70 16.74
CA TYR A 101 -7.84 -5.43 15.89
C TYR A 101 -7.88 -6.92 16.24
N ASP A 102 -6.74 -7.54 16.56
CA ASP A 102 -6.64 -8.93 17.00
C ASP A 102 -7.36 -9.16 18.34
N ARG A 103 -7.26 -8.23 19.29
CA ARG A 103 -7.93 -8.33 20.61
C ARG A 103 -9.42 -8.08 20.53
N HIS A 104 -9.85 -7.15 19.68
CA HIS A 104 -11.23 -6.66 19.66
C HIS A 104 -12.02 -7.13 18.42
N GLN A 105 -11.70 -8.32 17.90
CA GLN A 105 -12.33 -8.84 16.67
C GLN A 105 -13.86 -8.93 16.76
N LEU A 106 -14.44 -9.13 17.95
CA LEU A 106 -15.89 -9.17 18.16
C LEU A 106 -16.59 -7.84 17.92
N GLN A 107 -15.86 -6.72 17.91
CA GLN A 107 -16.40 -5.39 17.56
C GLN A 107 -16.49 -5.18 16.04
N LEU A 108 -15.92 -6.08 15.24
CA LEU A 108 -16.00 -6.02 13.78
C LEU A 108 -17.30 -6.67 13.31
N THR A 109 -17.96 -6.03 12.34
CA THR A 109 -19.04 -6.72 11.61
C THR A 109 -18.49 -7.96 10.90
N PRO A 110 -19.29 -9.00 10.63
CA PRO A 110 -18.80 -10.23 9.98
C PRO A 110 -18.04 -9.97 8.67
N LYS A 111 -18.51 -9.00 7.87
CA LYS A 111 -17.82 -8.57 6.64
C LYS A 111 -16.45 -7.95 6.93
N ARG A 112 -16.34 -7.09 7.94
CA ARG A 112 -15.08 -6.42 8.30
C ARG A 112 -14.09 -7.37 8.97
N LYS A 113 -14.57 -8.31 9.76
CA LYS A 113 -13.75 -9.38 10.35
C LYS A 113 -13.08 -10.24 9.27
N ALA A 114 -13.88 -10.70 8.31
CA ALA A 114 -13.38 -11.46 7.16
C ALA A 114 -12.38 -10.67 6.31
N HIS A 115 -12.69 -9.40 6.06
CA HIS A 115 -11.79 -8.52 5.31
C HIS A 115 -10.47 -8.34 6.05
N TYR A 116 -10.50 -7.95 7.33
CA TYR A 116 -9.32 -7.84 8.19
C TYR A 116 -8.46 -9.11 8.14
N ALA A 117 -9.06 -10.27 8.39
CA ALA A 117 -8.37 -11.55 8.38
C ALA A 117 -7.68 -11.85 7.05
N LEU A 118 -8.36 -11.64 5.92
CA LEU A 118 -7.79 -11.85 4.58
C LEU A 118 -6.58 -10.94 4.34
N ARG A 119 -6.68 -9.65 4.69
CA ARG A 119 -5.57 -8.71 4.53
C ARG A 119 -4.39 -9.09 5.41
N MET A 120 -4.65 -9.43 6.67
CA MET A 120 -3.60 -9.80 7.60
C MET A 120 -2.90 -11.10 7.20
N TYR A 121 -3.64 -12.10 6.68
CA TYR A 121 -3.02 -13.29 6.09
C TYR A 121 -2.06 -12.91 4.96
N ARG A 122 -2.50 -12.10 4.00
CA ARG A 122 -1.65 -11.68 2.85
C ARG A 122 -0.41 -10.86 3.27
N LEU A 123 -0.48 -10.16 4.39
CA LEU A 123 0.62 -9.35 4.90
C LEU A 123 1.55 -10.10 5.85
N THR A 124 1.10 -11.18 6.49
CA THR A 124 1.85 -11.85 7.57
C THR A 124 2.06 -13.34 7.37
N GLY A 125 1.28 -13.99 6.51
CA GLY A 125 1.25 -15.44 6.34
C GLY A 125 0.68 -16.21 7.53
N GLN A 126 0.17 -15.54 8.57
CA GLN A 126 -0.25 -16.23 9.80
C GLN A 126 -1.57 -16.99 9.62
N GLU A 127 -1.54 -18.30 9.88
CA GLU A 127 -2.69 -19.18 9.72
C GLU A 127 -3.85 -18.88 10.68
N LYS A 128 -3.59 -18.19 11.80
CA LYS A 128 -4.63 -17.81 12.77
C LYS A 128 -5.79 -17.02 12.15
N TYR A 129 -5.56 -16.39 11.00
CA TYR A 129 -6.57 -15.62 10.27
C TYR A 129 -7.46 -16.49 9.36
N VAL A 130 -7.08 -17.74 9.08
CA VAL A 130 -7.74 -18.57 8.06
C VAL A 130 -9.16 -18.97 8.44
N SER A 131 -9.45 -19.21 9.72
CA SER A 131 -10.80 -19.60 10.18
C SER A 131 -11.86 -18.55 9.82
N GLU A 132 -11.55 -17.26 9.97
CA GLU A 132 -12.44 -16.17 9.60
C GLU A 132 -12.63 -16.02 8.09
N ILE A 133 -11.60 -16.38 7.31
CA ILE A 133 -11.67 -16.42 5.86
C ILE A 133 -12.59 -17.58 5.42
N ILE A 134 -12.45 -18.76 6.00
CA ILE A 134 -13.33 -19.92 5.74
C ILE A 134 -14.78 -19.60 6.09
N ASN A 135 -15.03 -19.00 7.26
CA ASN A 135 -16.38 -18.57 7.66
C ASN A 135 -17.02 -17.60 6.65
N HIS A 136 -16.21 -16.76 6.01
CA HIS A 136 -16.67 -15.89 4.92
C HIS A 136 -16.97 -16.66 3.64
N VAL A 137 -16.15 -17.66 3.30
CA VAL A 137 -16.39 -18.54 2.15
C VAL A 137 -17.73 -19.25 2.27
N TYR A 138 -18.13 -19.77 3.43
CA TYR A 138 -19.46 -20.37 3.60
C TYR A 138 -20.59 -19.43 3.16
N ARG A 139 -20.53 -18.15 3.59
CA ARG A 139 -21.52 -17.15 3.21
C ARG A 139 -21.45 -16.76 1.73
N LEU A 140 -20.25 -16.67 1.17
CA LEU A 140 -20.06 -16.37 -0.25
C LEU A 140 -20.58 -17.50 -1.12
N VAL A 141 -20.19 -18.75 -0.84
CA VAL A 141 -20.61 -19.92 -1.61
C VAL A 141 -22.11 -20.08 -1.56
N ALA A 142 -22.75 -19.96 -0.39
CA ALA A 142 -24.21 -20.03 -0.29
C ALA A 142 -24.91 -18.97 -1.18
N ARG A 143 -24.40 -17.73 -1.18
CA ARG A 143 -24.96 -16.66 -2.02
C ARG A 143 -24.72 -16.89 -3.51
N VAL A 144 -23.50 -17.22 -3.90
CA VAL A 144 -23.16 -17.43 -5.32
C VAL A 144 -23.87 -18.65 -5.88
N SER A 145 -24.03 -19.70 -5.06
CA SER A 145 -24.86 -20.88 -5.37
C SER A 145 -26.29 -20.49 -5.72
N TRP A 146 -26.92 -19.69 -4.85
CA TRP A 146 -28.27 -19.19 -5.08
C TRP A 146 -28.37 -18.35 -6.36
N TYR A 147 -27.37 -17.49 -6.61
CA TYR A 147 -27.33 -16.65 -7.81
C TYR A 147 -27.14 -17.50 -9.07
N ASP A 148 -26.28 -18.50 -9.02
CA ASP A 148 -26.01 -19.42 -10.13
C ASP A 148 -27.26 -20.20 -10.56
N GLU A 149 -28.05 -20.67 -9.60
CA GLU A 149 -29.30 -21.38 -9.85
C GLU A 149 -30.39 -20.50 -10.46
N HIS A 150 -30.45 -19.23 -10.05
CA HIS A 150 -31.55 -18.31 -10.41
C HIS A 150 -31.16 -17.28 -11.48
N VAL A 151 -29.92 -17.30 -11.97
CA VAL A 151 -29.39 -16.24 -12.85
C VAL A 151 -30.22 -16.03 -14.11
N LYS A 152 -30.90 -17.07 -14.61
CA LYS A 152 -31.73 -16.98 -15.83
C LYS A 152 -33.05 -16.23 -15.60
N ASP A 153 -33.55 -16.19 -14.37
CA ASP A 153 -34.77 -15.45 -14.02
C ASP A 153 -34.49 -13.94 -13.95
N GLU A 154 -35.10 -13.17 -14.85
CA GLU A 154 -34.97 -11.72 -14.88
C GLU A 154 -35.58 -11.05 -13.66
N LYS A 155 -36.72 -11.54 -13.15
CA LYS A 155 -37.36 -10.97 -11.96
C LYS A 155 -36.46 -11.09 -10.76
N PHE A 156 -35.81 -12.25 -10.60
CA PHE A 156 -34.79 -12.46 -9.58
C PHE A 156 -33.65 -11.44 -9.69
N ARG A 157 -33.05 -11.24 -10.87
CA ARG A 157 -31.95 -10.27 -11.06
C ARG A 157 -32.38 -8.84 -10.76
N LEU A 158 -33.61 -8.45 -11.15
CA LEU A 158 -34.17 -7.13 -10.87
C LEU A 158 -34.41 -6.93 -9.37
N GLN A 159 -34.95 -7.92 -8.67
CA GLN A 159 -35.13 -7.86 -7.22
C GLN A 159 -33.80 -7.64 -6.49
N ILE A 160 -32.76 -8.41 -6.86
CA ILE A 160 -31.42 -8.22 -6.27
C ILE A 160 -30.86 -6.84 -6.61
N THR A 161 -31.09 -6.33 -7.82
CA THR A 161 -30.68 -4.98 -8.23
C THR A 161 -31.32 -3.91 -7.36
N ASP A 162 -32.62 -4.02 -7.09
CA ASP A 162 -33.35 -3.09 -6.22
C ASP A 162 -32.86 -3.19 -4.77
N ASP A 163 -32.65 -4.40 -4.26
CA ASP A 163 -32.08 -4.65 -2.93
C ASP A 163 -30.67 -4.08 -2.76
N LEU A 164 -29.86 -4.08 -3.82
CA LEU A 164 -28.51 -3.49 -3.81
C LEU A 164 -28.55 -1.96 -3.85
N THR A 165 -29.60 -1.40 -4.43
CA THR A 165 -29.78 0.05 -4.64
C THR A 165 -30.46 0.70 -3.44
N SER A 166 -31.38 0.01 -2.78
CA SER A 166 -32.10 0.49 -1.58
C SER A 166 -31.19 0.72 -0.37
N ARG A 167 -29.98 0.15 -0.38
CA ARG A 167 -28.98 0.26 0.69
C ARG A 167 -28.17 1.55 0.67
N PHE A 168 -28.35 2.42 -0.32
CA PHE A 168 -27.63 3.68 -0.36
C PHE A 168 -28.06 4.58 0.81
N GLY A 169 -27.09 5.05 1.58
CA GLY A 169 -27.33 5.98 2.67
C GLY A 169 -27.50 7.42 2.20
N GLN A 170 -27.66 8.33 3.16
CA GLN A 170 -27.89 9.76 2.92
C GLN A 170 -26.61 10.59 2.75
N LYS A 171 -25.42 9.97 2.81
CA LYS A 171 -24.14 10.69 2.66
C LYS A 171 -23.98 11.14 1.20
N SER A 172 -23.30 12.26 0.96
CA SER A 172 -23.11 12.86 -0.38
C SER A 172 -22.65 11.87 -1.45
N ARG A 173 -21.70 10.99 -1.12
CA ARG A 173 -21.25 9.91 -2.00
C ARG A 173 -22.36 8.91 -2.34
N ASP A 174 -23.15 8.50 -1.35
CA ASP A 174 -24.20 7.51 -1.55
C ASP A 174 -25.41 8.12 -2.28
N GLN A 175 -25.68 9.41 -2.10
CA GLN A 175 -26.64 10.16 -2.93
C GLN A 175 -26.21 10.24 -4.40
N LEU A 176 -24.93 10.49 -4.67
CA LEU A 176 -24.38 10.48 -6.04
C LEU A 176 -24.55 9.10 -6.69
N ARG A 177 -24.29 8.04 -5.92
CA ARG A 177 -24.49 6.65 -6.35
C ARG A 177 -25.94 6.30 -6.60
N SER A 178 -26.84 6.72 -5.72
CA SER A 178 -28.28 6.54 -5.89
C SER A 178 -28.76 7.19 -7.17
N ARG A 179 -28.39 8.46 -7.40
CA ARG A 179 -28.73 9.18 -8.64
C ARG A 179 -28.22 8.47 -9.88
N PHE A 180 -26.96 8.04 -9.89
CA PHE A 180 -26.40 7.26 -11.01
C PHE A 180 -27.28 6.05 -11.33
N TRP A 181 -27.56 5.19 -10.35
CA TRP A 181 -28.32 3.95 -10.59
C TRP A 181 -29.81 4.15 -10.89
N GLN A 182 -30.39 5.28 -10.48
CA GLN A 182 -31.78 5.62 -10.77
C GLN A 182 -31.96 6.24 -12.16
N GLN A 183 -30.94 6.90 -12.70
CA GLN A 183 -31.04 7.71 -13.92
C GLN A 183 -30.28 7.12 -15.12
N THR A 184 -29.79 5.89 -14.99
CA THR A 184 -28.95 5.25 -16.01
C THR A 184 -29.64 4.08 -16.69
N GLU A 185 -29.37 3.93 -17.99
CA GLU A 185 -29.69 2.71 -18.74
C GLU A 185 -28.97 1.47 -18.19
N PHE A 186 -27.94 1.64 -17.36
CA PHE A 186 -27.17 0.55 -16.79
C PHE A 186 -27.80 -0.11 -15.56
N LYS A 187 -29.00 0.30 -15.11
CA LYS A 187 -29.61 -0.22 -13.87
C LYS A 187 -29.59 -1.75 -13.82
N ALA A 188 -29.94 -2.40 -14.94
CA ALA A 188 -29.94 -3.86 -15.06
C ALA A 188 -28.57 -4.48 -14.72
N LEU A 189 -27.45 -3.84 -15.11
CA LEU A 189 -26.07 -4.32 -14.91
C LEU A 189 -25.58 -4.30 -13.46
N ARG A 190 -26.40 -3.79 -12.51
CA ARG A 190 -26.02 -3.72 -11.10
C ARG A 190 -25.85 -5.11 -10.50
N PHE A 191 -26.74 -6.04 -10.84
CA PHE A 191 -26.67 -7.44 -10.43
C PHE A 191 -25.41 -8.11 -10.99
N GLU A 192 -25.10 -7.87 -12.26
CA GLU A 192 -23.96 -8.45 -12.95
C GLU A 192 -22.65 -7.99 -12.33
N LEU A 193 -22.48 -6.68 -12.10
CA LEU A 193 -21.31 -6.16 -11.41
C LEU A 193 -21.20 -6.75 -10.00
N HIS A 194 -22.31 -6.87 -9.26
CA HIS A 194 -22.26 -7.50 -7.95
C HIS A 194 -21.81 -8.97 -8.02
N SER A 195 -22.27 -9.70 -9.02
CA SER A 195 -21.91 -11.09 -9.26
C SER A 195 -20.44 -11.26 -9.62
N VAL A 196 -19.88 -10.37 -10.45
CA VAL A 196 -18.43 -10.31 -10.73
C VAL A 196 -17.63 -10.14 -9.43
N TYR A 197 -18.06 -9.23 -8.55
CA TYR A 197 -17.41 -9.02 -7.25
C TYR A 197 -17.45 -10.27 -6.35
N LEU A 198 -18.55 -11.04 -6.37
CA LEU A 198 -18.66 -12.26 -5.57
C LEU A 198 -17.76 -13.38 -6.13
N LEU A 199 -17.79 -13.61 -7.45
CA LEU A 199 -16.94 -14.61 -8.10
C LEU A 199 -15.45 -14.27 -7.97
N ALA A 200 -15.08 -13.00 -8.11
CA ALA A 200 -13.69 -12.56 -7.94
C ALA A 200 -13.16 -12.84 -6.53
N GLN A 201 -13.98 -12.64 -5.49
CA GLN A 201 -13.58 -12.98 -4.12
C GLN A 201 -13.33 -14.48 -3.94
N LEU A 202 -14.18 -15.34 -4.51
CA LEU A 202 -13.98 -16.79 -4.47
C LEU A 202 -12.73 -17.21 -5.25
N ASN A 203 -12.53 -16.65 -6.45
CA ASN A 203 -11.37 -16.92 -7.29
C ASN A 203 -10.05 -16.55 -6.58
N GLN A 204 -10.03 -15.43 -5.86
CA GLN A 204 -8.88 -15.00 -5.06
C GLN A 204 -8.56 -15.92 -3.87
N LEU A 205 -9.45 -16.84 -3.53
CA LEU A 205 -9.29 -17.84 -2.47
C LEU A 205 -9.05 -19.25 -3.02
N GLY A 206 -8.77 -19.37 -4.32
CA GLY A 206 -8.53 -20.64 -5.02
C GLY A 206 -9.80 -21.33 -5.54
N ILE A 207 -10.99 -20.79 -5.25
CA ILE A 207 -12.27 -21.39 -5.64
C ILE A 207 -12.60 -20.93 -7.06
N LYS A 208 -12.44 -21.84 -8.02
CA LYS A 208 -12.58 -21.52 -9.45
C LYS A 208 -14.01 -21.09 -9.78
N PRO A 209 -14.20 -20.05 -10.63
CA PRO A 209 -15.52 -19.59 -11.03
C PRO A 209 -16.32 -20.64 -11.82
N THR A 210 -15.66 -21.67 -12.37
CA THR A 210 -16.29 -22.79 -13.07
C THR A 210 -17.22 -23.63 -12.20
N HIS A 211 -17.08 -23.59 -10.87
CA HIS A 211 -18.07 -24.18 -9.95
C HIS A 211 -19.45 -23.49 -10.02
N PHE A 212 -19.54 -22.32 -10.65
CA PHE A 212 -20.74 -21.50 -10.82
C PHE A 212 -20.91 -21.14 -12.30
N SER A 213 -21.02 -22.18 -13.12
CA SER A 213 -20.96 -22.08 -14.58
C SER A 213 -22.15 -21.33 -15.19
N ASN A 214 -23.36 -21.43 -14.62
CA ASN A 214 -24.51 -20.69 -15.13
C ASN A 214 -24.30 -19.18 -14.95
N LEU A 215 -23.82 -18.76 -13.78
CA LEU A 215 -23.53 -17.36 -13.48
C LEU A 215 -22.37 -16.85 -14.34
N LEU A 216 -21.29 -17.63 -14.47
CA LEU A 216 -20.15 -17.25 -15.30
C LEU A 216 -20.55 -17.07 -16.78
N HIS A 217 -21.27 -18.03 -17.35
CA HIS A 217 -21.76 -17.94 -18.73
C HIS A 217 -22.75 -16.80 -18.94
N HIS A 218 -23.59 -16.49 -17.95
CA HIS A 218 -24.45 -15.31 -18.01
C HIS A 218 -23.60 -14.04 -18.13
N LEU A 219 -22.64 -13.84 -17.23
CA LEU A 219 -21.80 -12.64 -17.18
C LEU A 219 -20.98 -12.42 -18.47
N GLN A 220 -20.50 -13.49 -19.11
CA GLN A 220 -19.76 -13.43 -20.38
C GLN A 220 -20.59 -12.85 -21.54
N LYS A 221 -21.93 -12.89 -21.45
CA LYS A 221 -22.83 -12.36 -22.49
C LYS A 221 -23.24 -10.90 -22.24
N GLN A 222 -22.90 -10.34 -21.08
CA GLN A 222 -23.37 -9.03 -20.66
C GLN A 222 -22.46 -7.91 -21.18
N PRO A 223 -23.01 -6.73 -21.53
CA PRO A 223 -22.23 -5.61 -22.06
C PRO A 223 -21.47 -4.86 -20.95
N LEU A 224 -20.70 -5.57 -20.12
CA LEU A 224 -20.01 -5.03 -18.94
C LEU A 224 -19.00 -3.93 -19.29
N ALA A 225 -18.37 -4.02 -20.47
CA ALA A 225 -17.48 -2.98 -20.97
C ALA A 225 -18.20 -1.63 -21.13
N LYS A 226 -19.50 -1.63 -21.47
CA LYS A 226 -20.28 -0.41 -21.71
C LYS A 226 -20.34 0.45 -20.44
N ILE A 227 -20.69 -0.15 -19.30
CA ILE A 227 -20.73 0.56 -18.01
C ILE A 227 -19.32 0.83 -17.44
N LEU A 228 -18.38 -0.12 -17.54
CA LEU A 228 -17.07 0.03 -16.90
C LEU A 228 -16.16 1.07 -17.57
N LEU A 229 -16.43 1.40 -18.83
CA LEU A 229 -15.73 2.44 -19.59
C LEU A 229 -16.56 3.73 -19.74
N ASP A 230 -17.76 3.77 -19.16
CA ASP A 230 -18.59 4.97 -19.16
C ASP A 230 -18.02 6.04 -18.24
N GLU A 231 -17.99 7.28 -18.72
CA GLU A 231 -17.42 8.40 -17.95
C GLU A 231 -18.22 8.69 -16.69
N SER A 232 -19.56 8.66 -16.76
CA SER A 232 -20.39 8.93 -15.59
C SER A 232 -20.22 7.85 -14.53
N PHE A 233 -20.05 6.58 -14.93
CA PHE A 233 -19.73 5.50 -14.00
C PHE A 233 -18.35 5.71 -13.35
N ILE A 234 -17.31 5.99 -14.15
CA ILE A 234 -15.94 6.19 -13.65
C ILE A 234 -15.88 7.37 -12.67
N ARG A 235 -16.60 8.47 -12.93
CA ARG A 235 -16.63 9.63 -12.02
C ARG A 235 -17.22 9.32 -10.65
N VAL A 236 -18.15 8.37 -10.57
CA VAL A 236 -18.83 7.97 -9.32
C VAL A 236 -18.15 6.77 -8.65
N TYR A 237 -17.54 5.88 -9.44
CA TYR A 237 -17.08 4.55 -9.04
C TYR A 237 -15.65 4.23 -9.49
N ALA A 238 -14.78 5.23 -9.68
CA ALA A 238 -13.41 5.08 -10.15
C ALA A 238 -12.66 3.87 -9.58
N ALA A 239 -12.66 3.71 -8.25
CA ALA A 239 -12.03 2.60 -7.56
C ALA A 239 -12.67 1.24 -7.88
N GLN A 240 -14.00 1.18 -7.89
CA GLN A 240 -14.73 -0.04 -8.20
C GLN A 240 -14.56 -0.41 -9.67
N ALA A 241 -14.62 0.55 -10.59
CA ALA A 241 -14.39 0.35 -12.01
C ALA A 241 -12.99 -0.24 -12.25
N ALA A 242 -11.96 0.31 -11.61
CA ALA A 242 -10.61 -0.26 -11.64
C ALA A 242 -10.60 -1.71 -11.17
N ASN A 243 -11.18 -2.02 -10.01
CA ASN A 243 -11.22 -3.41 -9.53
C ASN A 243 -11.94 -4.34 -10.50
N TYR A 244 -13.10 -3.93 -11.03
CA TYR A 244 -13.89 -4.74 -11.95
C TYR A 244 -13.13 -5.08 -13.22
N VAL A 245 -12.41 -4.15 -13.83
CA VAL A 245 -11.72 -4.46 -15.10
C VAL A 245 -10.60 -5.47 -14.94
N PHE A 246 -9.91 -5.48 -13.80
CA PHE A 246 -8.93 -6.52 -13.48
C PHE A 246 -9.61 -7.84 -13.07
N TRP A 247 -10.71 -7.79 -12.31
CA TRP A 247 -11.47 -9.00 -11.99
C TRP A 247 -12.06 -9.68 -13.22
N LEU A 248 -12.55 -8.93 -14.21
CA LEU A 248 -13.05 -9.50 -15.46
C LEU A 248 -11.94 -10.24 -16.22
N GLU A 249 -10.72 -9.75 -16.17
CA GLU A 249 -9.56 -10.42 -16.77
C GLU A 249 -9.20 -11.69 -15.98
N GLU A 250 -9.15 -11.61 -14.64
CA GLU A 250 -8.87 -12.75 -13.76
C GLU A 250 -9.91 -13.87 -13.86
N LEU A 251 -11.17 -13.51 -14.13
CA LEU A 251 -12.27 -14.45 -14.30
C LEU A 251 -12.40 -14.98 -15.74
N GLY A 252 -11.58 -14.51 -16.68
CA GLY A 252 -11.68 -14.90 -18.10
C GLY A 252 -12.96 -14.41 -18.78
N ILE A 253 -13.53 -13.29 -18.33
CA ILE A 253 -14.75 -12.69 -18.89
C ILE A 253 -14.39 -11.65 -19.95
N ALA A 254 -13.47 -10.72 -19.66
CA ALA A 254 -13.03 -9.69 -20.60
C ALA A 254 -11.69 -9.06 -20.16
N SER A 255 -10.80 -8.78 -21.12
CA SER A 255 -9.60 -7.96 -20.87
C SER A 255 -9.90 -6.50 -21.17
N LEU A 256 -10.09 -5.72 -20.11
CA LEU A 256 -10.38 -4.28 -20.13
C LEU A 256 -9.36 -3.36 -19.40
N PRO A 257 -8.33 -3.82 -18.65
CA PRO A 257 -7.46 -2.91 -17.90
C PRO A 257 -6.86 -1.75 -18.72
N GLU A 258 -6.31 -2.02 -19.91
CA GLU A 258 -5.66 -0.97 -20.71
C GLU A 258 -6.66 0.05 -21.29
N LYS A 259 -7.84 -0.41 -21.71
CA LYS A 259 -8.93 0.46 -22.16
C LYS A 259 -9.41 1.37 -21.03
N PHE A 260 -9.54 0.80 -19.82
CA PHE A 260 -9.90 1.56 -18.63
C PHE A 260 -8.84 2.56 -18.22
N ILE A 261 -7.55 2.18 -18.19
CA ILE A 261 -6.45 3.10 -17.83
C ILE A 261 -6.42 4.30 -18.79
N ARG A 262 -6.60 4.07 -20.09
CA ARG A 262 -6.69 5.15 -21.09
C ARG A 262 -7.86 6.08 -20.78
N LYS A 263 -9.06 5.52 -20.62
CA LYS A 263 -10.28 6.30 -20.32
C LYS A 263 -10.17 7.06 -19.00
N PHE A 264 -9.57 6.45 -17.98
CA PHE A 264 -9.32 7.06 -16.69
C PHE A 264 -8.41 8.29 -16.81
N LYS A 265 -7.32 8.19 -17.58
CA LYS A 265 -6.42 9.32 -17.85
C LYS A 265 -7.11 10.47 -18.59
N GLU A 266 -8.01 10.15 -19.52
CA GLU A 266 -8.82 11.16 -20.25
C GLU A 266 -9.81 11.89 -19.32
N ILE A 267 -10.45 11.17 -18.41
CA ILE A 267 -11.42 11.73 -17.45
C ILE A 267 -10.73 12.57 -16.38
N TYR A 268 -9.54 12.14 -15.94
CA TYR A 268 -8.80 12.72 -14.84
C TYR A 268 -7.38 13.17 -15.21
N PRO A 269 -7.19 14.05 -16.21
CA PRO A 269 -5.88 14.60 -16.52
C PRO A 269 -5.35 15.42 -15.34
N LYS A 270 -4.03 15.39 -15.10
CA LYS A 270 -3.39 16.16 -14.01
C LYS A 270 -3.68 17.65 -14.11
N THR A 271 -3.73 18.19 -15.33
CA THR A 271 -3.94 19.62 -15.59
C THR A 271 -5.29 20.15 -15.09
N LYS A 272 -6.27 19.29 -14.83
CA LYS A 272 -7.61 19.66 -14.34
C LYS A 272 -7.80 19.45 -12.84
N ASP A 273 -6.76 19.11 -12.08
CA ASP A 273 -6.89 18.80 -10.65
C ASP A 273 -7.42 19.95 -9.79
N SER A 274 -7.14 21.19 -10.19
CA SER A 274 -7.64 22.40 -9.53
C SER A 274 -9.14 22.62 -9.76
N GLU A 275 -9.70 22.06 -10.82
CA GLU A 275 -11.13 22.16 -11.16
C GLU A 275 -11.98 21.12 -10.43
N LEU A 276 -11.35 20.03 -9.95
CA LEU A 276 -12.06 18.94 -9.28
C LEU A 276 -12.54 19.37 -7.90
N SER A 277 -13.81 19.11 -7.61
CA SER A 277 -14.33 19.19 -6.24
C SER A 277 -13.57 18.25 -5.30
N GLN A 278 -13.72 18.45 -3.99
CA GLN A 278 -13.09 17.59 -3.00
C GLN A 278 -13.49 16.11 -3.14
N LEU A 279 -14.75 15.84 -3.50
CA LEU A 279 -15.24 14.48 -3.71
C LEU A 279 -14.67 13.86 -5.00
N GLU A 280 -14.61 14.61 -6.10
CA GLU A 280 -14.08 14.13 -7.37
C GLU A 280 -12.58 13.89 -7.31
N TYR A 281 -11.82 14.79 -6.66
CA TYR A 281 -10.39 14.59 -6.45
C TYR A 281 -10.13 13.35 -5.59
N GLN A 282 -10.93 13.14 -4.54
CA GLN A 282 -10.85 11.93 -3.74
C GLN A 282 -11.17 10.66 -4.57
N ASN A 283 -12.19 10.69 -5.44
CA ASN A 283 -12.52 9.58 -6.33
C ASN A 283 -11.38 9.29 -7.33
N LYS A 284 -10.75 10.34 -7.88
CA LYS A 284 -9.55 10.21 -8.71
C LYS A 284 -8.43 9.48 -7.96
N LEU A 285 -8.12 9.92 -6.74
CA LEU A 285 -7.05 9.29 -5.95
C LEU A 285 -7.35 7.82 -5.66
N TYR A 286 -8.59 7.48 -5.28
CA TYR A 286 -8.98 6.08 -5.12
C TYR A 286 -8.91 5.30 -6.44
N GLY A 287 -9.23 5.91 -7.59
CA GLY A 287 -9.07 5.27 -8.89
C GLY A 287 -7.61 4.92 -9.19
N LEU A 288 -6.70 5.87 -8.97
CA LEU A 288 -5.26 5.69 -9.15
C LEU A 288 -4.70 4.58 -8.26
N THR A 289 -5.05 4.57 -6.98
CA THR A 289 -4.59 3.54 -6.03
C THR A 289 -5.16 2.18 -6.41
N HIS A 290 -6.45 2.10 -6.75
CA HIS A 290 -7.08 0.83 -7.11
C HIS A 290 -6.62 0.25 -8.44
N ILE A 291 -6.11 1.04 -9.38
CA ILE A 291 -5.42 0.51 -10.58
C ILE A 291 -4.21 -0.34 -10.16
N VAL A 292 -3.39 0.16 -9.23
CA VAL A 292 -2.20 -0.55 -8.72
C VAL A 292 -2.60 -1.72 -7.81
N LEU A 293 -3.52 -1.49 -6.86
CA LEU A 293 -3.98 -2.52 -5.94
C LEU A 293 -4.63 -3.69 -6.70
N ALA A 294 -5.47 -3.43 -7.70
CA ALA A 294 -6.08 -4.51 -8.48
C ALA A 294 -5.05 -5.25 -9.34
N ALA A 295 -4.10 -4.56 -9.98
CA ALA A 295 -3.02 -5.20 -10.73
C ALA A 295 -2.12 -6.10 -9.87
N SER A 296 -1.94 -5.75 -8.60
CA SER A 296 -1.21 -6.56 -7.60
C SER A 296 -2.00 -7.75 -7.04
N ARG A 297 -3.23 -7.97 -7.54
CA ARG A 297 -4.22 -8.90 -6.97
C ARG A 297 -4.50 -8.61 -5.48
N TYR A 298 -4.56 -7.32 -5.13
CA TYR A 298 -4.61 -6.83 -3.75
C TYR A 298 -3.41 -7.33 -2.93
N TYR A 299 -2.22 -6.82 -3.32
CA TYR A 299 -0.90 -7.01 -2.68
C TYR A 299 -0.49 -8.47 -2.45
N GLN A 300 -0.88 -9.35 -3.36
CA GLN A 300 -0.36 -10.73 -3.42
C GLN A 300 0.94 -10.82 -4.23
N LYS A 301 1.22 -9.83 -5.07
CA LYS A 301 2.44 -9.71 -5.88
C LYS A 301 2.82 -8.25 -6.09
N SER A 302 4.11 -8.00 -6.32
CA SER A 302 4.57 -6.69 -6.79
C SER A 302 4.02 -6.44 -8.21
N VAL A 303 4.01 -5.18 -8.61
CA VAL A 303 3.63 -4.77 -9.96
C VAL A 303 4.82 -4.17 -10.69
N ASP A 304 4.76 -4.23 -12.02
CA ASP A 304 5.80 -3.68 -12.87
C ASP A 304 5.94 -2.15 -12.69
N ALA A 305 7.14 -1.72 -12.30
CA ALA A 305 7.40 -0.32 -11.95
C ALA A 305 7.25 0.61 -13.17
N GLU A 306 7.63 0.16 -14.36
CA GLU A 306 7.56 0.94 -15.60
C GLU A 306 6.10 1.16 -16.03
N ARG A 307 5.30 0.09 -16.08
CA ARG A 307 3.87 0.14 -16.42
C ARG A 307 3.08 1.09 -15.52
N PHE A 308 3.42 1.16 -14.24
CA PHE A 308 2.73 2.00 -13.26
C PHE A 308 3.49 3.29 -12.90
N GLN A 309 4.58 3.60 -13.58
CA GLN A 309 5.39 4.80 -13.31
C GLN A 309 4.56 6.09 -13.40
N TRP A 310 3.60 6.15 -14.33
CA TRP A 310 2.73 7.32 -14.47
C TRP A 310 1.85 7.57 -13.22
N VAL A 311 1.50 6.52 -12.48
CA VAL A 311 0.75 6.63 -11.21
C VAL A 311 1.66 7.15 -10.11
N THR A 312 2.87 6.59 -9.98
CA THR A 312 3.81 7.01 -8.94
C THR A 312 4.37 8.41 -9.19
N ALA A 313 4.68 8.75 -10.44
CA ALA A 313 5.05 10.11 -10.84
C ALA A 313 3.93 11.11 -10.53
N TYR A 314 2.66 10.73 -10.72
CA TYR A 314 1.53 11.56 -10.31
C TYR A 314 1.54 11.78 -8.78
N PHE A 315 1.63 10.71 -7.97
CA PHE A 315 1.65 10.82 -6.51
C PHE A 315 2.79 11.70 -6.00
N VAL A 316 4.01 11.52 -6.51
CA VAL A 316 5.19 12.26 -6.08
C VAL A 316 5.08 13.73 -6.49
N SER A 317 4.76 14.00 -7.76
CA SER A 317 4.70 15.37 -8.27
C SER A 317 3.49 16.19 -7.78
N THR A 318 2.53 15.56 -7.09
CA THR A 318 1.35 16.23 -6.52
C THR A 318 1.23 16.03 -5.01
N LEU A 319 2.28 15.53 -4.36
CA LEU A 319 2.24 15.12 -2.95
C LEU A 319 1.77 16.24 -2.02
N ASP A 320 2.19 17.49 -2.26
CA ASP A 320 1.77 18.64 -1.46
C ASP A 320 0.24 18.86 -1.51
N THR A 321 -0.37 18.69 -2.69
CA THR A 321 -1.82 18.80 -2.89
C THR A 321 -2.54 17.62 -2.26
N ILE A 322 -2.00 16.41 -2.45
CA ILE A 322 -2.52 15.19 -1.85
C ILE A 322 -2.53 15.30 -0.34
N GLU A 323 -1.44 15.74 0.31
CA GLU A 323 -1.40 15.87 1.77
C GLU A 323 -2.42 16.85 2.34
N LYS A 324 -2.78 17.90 1.58
CA LYS A 324 -3.77 18.90 1.99
C LYS A 324 -5.21 18.40 1.82
N ARG A 325 -5.47 17.63 0.77
CA ARG A 325 -6.84 17.27 0.37
C ARG A 325 -7.20 15.82 0.72
N ALA A 326 -6.25 14.90 0.74
CA ALA A 326 -6.55 13.48 0.89
C ALA A 326 -6.87 13.08 2.32
N LYS A 327 -7.77 12.11 2.45
CA LYS A 327 -8.03 11.40 3.69
C LYS A 327 -6.87 10.47 4.05
N ALA A 328 -6.80 10.10 5.32
CA ALA A 328 -5.74 9.23 5.85
C ALA A 328 -5.70 7.83 5.20
N ASP A 329 -6.86 7.28 4.85
CA ASP A 329 -6.93 6.00 4.13
C ASP A 329 -6.27 6.10 2.75
N VAL A 330 -6.51 7.18 1.99
CA VAL A 330 -5.84 7.39 0.70
C VAL A 330 -4.33 7.60 0.85
N LEU A 331 -3.87 8.32 1.88
CA LEU A 331 -2.42 8.41 2.13
C LEU A 331 -1.81 7.03 2.39
N ALA A 332 -2.51 6.16 3.13
CA ALA A 332 -2.07 4.80 3.37
C ALA A 332 -2.11 3.95 2.08
N GLU A 333 -3.15 4.08 1.25
CA GLU A 333 -3.21 3.41 -0.06
C GLU A 333 -2.07 3.83 -0.99
N ILE A 334 -1.76 5.13 -1.05
CA ILE A 334 -0.63 5.64 -1.83
C ILE A 334 0.67 5.03 -1.32
N GLY A 335 0.90 5.01 0.00
CA GLY A 335 2.06 4.36 0.60
C GLY A 335 2.18 2.89 0.23
N VAL A 336 1.07 2.14 0.28
CA VAL A 336 1.00 0.75 -0.18
C VAL A 336 1.30 0.63 -1.68
N CYS A 337 0.77 1.50 -2.53
CA CYS A 337 1.03 1.49 -3.97
C CYS A 337 2.51 1.73 -4.28
N LEU A 338 3.16 2.67 -3.58
CA LEU A 338 4.59 2.91 -3.70
C LEU A 338 5.42 1.68 -3.28
N LYS A 339 4.97 0.93 -2.27
CA LYS A 339 5.60 -0.33 -1.90
C LYS A 339 5.39 -1.43 -2.94
N LEU A 340 4.24 -1.48 -3.60
CA LEU A 340 3.95 -2.50 -4.62
C LEU A 340 4.74 -2.33 -5.92
N VAL A 341 5.19 -1.11 -6.23
CA VAL A 341 6.05 -0.83 -7.38
C VAL A 341 7.54 -0.77 -7.01
N ASP A 342 7.91 -1.17 -5.79
CA ASP A 342 9.28 -1.07 -5.25
C ASP A 342 9.91 0.35 -5.38
N TYR A 343 9.11 1.38 -5.12
CA TYR A 343 9.54 2.78 -5.20
C TYR A 343 10.67 3.08 -4.19
N SER A 344 11.79 3.62 -4.68
CA SER A 344 13.06 3.66 -3.95
C SER A 344 13.32 4.93 -3.14
N ASP A 345 12.69 6.06 -3.47
CA ASP A 345 12.92 7.32 -2.76
C ASP A 345 12.30 7.30 -1.36
N GLN A 346 13.18 7.13 -0.37
CA GLN A 346 12.83 7.02 1.03
C GLN A 346 12.31 8.33 1.63
N MET A 347 12.62 9.48 1.04
CA MET A 347 12.16 10.77 1.58
C MET A 347 10.63 10.90 1.43
N VAL A 348 10.09 10.52 0.27
CA VAL A 348 8.64 10.46 0.03
C VAL A 348 7.97 9.46 0.98
N ILE A 349 8.57 8.28 1.17
CA ILE A 349 8.06 7.24 2.07
C ILE A 349 8.02 7.74 3.52
N HIS A 350 9.10 8.32 4.03
CA HIS A 350 9.16 8.87 5.39
C HIS A 350 8.18 10.02 5.58
N ARG A 351 8.05 10.90 4.58
CA ARG A 351 7.08 11.99 4.60
C ARG A 351 5.64 11.49 4.75
N LEU A 352 5.23 10.49 3.97
CA LEU A 352 3.91 9.85 4.09
C LEU A 352 3.73 9.17 5.46
N LYS A 353 4.76 8.47 5.95
CA LYS A 353 4.71 7.83 7.28
C LYS A 353 4.53 8.84 8.39
N ARG A 354 5.28 9.95 8.38
CA ARG A 354 5.16 11.04 9.36
C ARG A 354 3.74 11.63 9.36
N ARG A 355 3.17 11.85 8.18
CA ARG A 355 1.78 12.35 8.05
C ARG A 355 0.76 11.38 8.65
N LEU A 356 0.91 10.08 8.43
CA LEU A 356 0.02 9.07 8.98
C LEU A 356 0.20 8.90 10.49
N LEU A 357 1.45 8.90 10.97
CA LEU A 357 1.77 8.86 12.41
C LEU A 357 1.12 10.01 13.16
N ALA A 358 1.15 11.22 12.60
CA ALA A 358 0.50 12.40 13.18
C ALA A 358 -1.03 12.30 13.27
N LYS A 359 -1.66 11.35 12.55
CA LYS A 359 -3.10 11.11 12.58
C LYS A 359 -3.52 9.98 13.52
N ILE A 360 -2.57 9.26 14.12
CA ILE A 360 -2.88 8.23 15.10
C ILE A 360 -3.30 8.89 16.40
N ASP A 361 -4.49 8.52 16.88
CA ASP A 361 -4.99 8.98 18.17
C ASP A 361 -4.12 8.40 19.30
N LYS A 362 -3.70 9.26 20.23
CA LYS A 362 -2.77 8.86 21.31
C LYS A 362 -3.40 7.92 22.33
N THR A 363 -4.73 7.94 22.47
CA THR A 363 -5.47 7.14 23.45
C THR A 363 -5.90 5.81 22.85
N HIS A 364 -6.47 5.85 21.64
CA HIS A 364 -7.03 4.69 20.97
C HIS A 364 -6.00 3.96 20.10
N HIS A 365 -4.84 4.59 19.83
CA HIS A 365 -3.74 4.04 19.01
C HIS A 365 -4.14 3.56 17.61
N ILE A 366 -5.21 4.13 17.08
CA ILE A 366 -5.70 3.93 15.71
C ILE A 366 -5.93 5.31 15.10
N ILE A 367 -6.04 5.36 13.78
CA ILE A 367 -6.49 6.57 13.09
C ILE A 367 -8.02 6.62 13.18
N PRO A 368 -8.63 7.67 13.78
CA PRO A 368 -10.07 7.85 13.85
C PRO A 368 -10.68 8.31 12.51
N GLY A 369 -12.00 8.28 12.42
CA GLY A 369 -12.76 8.86 11.32
C GLY A 369 -12.53 10.36 11.20
N VAL A 370 -12.96 10.94 10.07
CA VAL A 370 -12.93 12.40 9.89
C VAL A 370 -13.73 13.14 10.96
N ASP A 371 -14.79 12.51 11.48
CA ASP A 371 -15.65 13.05 12.54
C ASP A 371 -15.19 12.61 13.95
N GLY A 372 -13.96 12.06 14.08
CA GLY A 372 -13.42 11.55 15.35
C GLY A 372 -13.84 10.12 15.71
N ASP A 373 -14.69 9.46 14.92
CA ASP A 373 -15.19 8.10 15.19
C ASP A 373 -14.05 7.06 15.32
N VAL A 374 -14.05 6.33 16.44
CA VAL A 374 -13.06 5.29 16.77
C VAL A 374 -13.58 3.87 16.51
N SER A 375 -14.74 3.71 15.86
CA SER A 375 -15.29 2.42 15.48
C SER A 375 -14.30 1.57 14.68
N LEU A 376 -13.92 0.40 15.21
CA LEU A 376 -13.01 -0.51 14.53
C LEU A 376 -13.56 -1.00 13.19
N SER A 377 -14.88 -1.26 13.13
CA SER A 377 -15.55 -1.73 11.92
C SER A 377 -15.57 -0.65 10.82
N ALA A 378 -15.81 0.61 11.18
CA ALA A 378 -15.76 1.72 10.24
C ALA A 378 -14.32 2.08 9.82
N GLY A 379 -13.37 1.99 10.76
CA GLY A 379 -11.96 2.32 10.58
C GLY A 379 -11.08 1.21 10.00
N GLU A 380 -11.58 -0.03 9.88
CA GLU A 380 -10.80 -1.22 9.48
C GLU A 380 -9.95 -0.96 8.24
N HIS A 381 -10.58 -0.46 7.18
CA HIS A 381 -9.88 -0.26 5.92
C HIS A 381 -8.67 0.68 6.05
N ARG A 382 -8.85 1.81 6.75
CA ARG A 382 -7.82 2.84 6.97
C ARG A 382 -6.68 2.31 7.83
N ASN A 383 -7.01 1.67 8.94
CA ASN A 383 -6.02 1.22 9.91
C ASN A 383 -5.23 0.01 9.39
N VAL A 384 -5.86 -0.91 8.68
CA VAL A 384 -5.16 -2.07 8.07
C VAL A 384 -4.24 -1.64 6.94
N LEU A 385 -4.61 -0.65 6.13
CA LEU A 385 -3.71 -0.09 5.13
C LEU A 385 -2.53 0.65 5.78
N THR A 386 -2.78 1.34 6.88
CA THR A 386 -1.71 1.99 7.66
C THR A 386 -0.74 0.94 8.23
N TYR A 387 -1.28 -0.15 8.80
CA TYR A 387 -0.49 -1.31 9.22
C TYR A 387 0.35 -1.85 8.06
N ALA A 388 -0.28 -2.10 6.90
CA ALA A 388 0.40 -2.63 5.72
C ALA A 388 1.56 -1.73 5.31
N PHE A 389 1.33 -0.42 5.16
CA PHE A 389 2.36 0.52 4.75
C PHE A 389 3.50 0.65 5.78
N PHE A 390 3.18 0.64 7.06
CA PHE A 390 4.16 0.80 8.13
C PHE A 390 5.00 -0.46 8.35
N ASN A 391 4.37 -1.63 8.25
CA ASN A 391 4.96 -2.95 8.46
C ASN A 391 4.89 -3.80 7.18
N TRP A 392 5.34 -3.22 6.07
CA TRP A 392 5.32 -3.89 4.77
C TRP A 392 6.22 -5.13 4.79
N PRO A 393 5.72 -6.31 4.36
CA PRO A 393 6.50 -7.53 4.43
C PRO A 393 7.66 -7.51 3.43
N LYS A 394 8.73 -8.25 3.74
CA LYS A 394 9.85 -8.44 2.81
C LYS A 394 9.45 -9.22 1.55
N GLN A 395 8.46 -10.10 1.69
CA GLN A 395 7.91 -10.91 0.60
C GLN A 395 6.38 -10.91 0.71
N LEU A 396 5.71 -10.73 -0.42
CA LEU A 396 4.25 -10.76 -0.48
C LEU A 396 3.75 -12.20 -0.46
N ILE A 397 2.67 -12.43 0.28
CA ILE A 397 2.04 -13.73 0.40
C ILE A 397 0.88 -13.82 -0.59
N THR A 398 0.94 -14.81 -1.49
CA THR A 398 -0.18 -15.14 -2.36
C THR A 398 -1.23 -15.95 -1.60
N GLY A 399 -2.52 -15.73 -1.91
CA GLY A 399 -3.63 -16.49 -1.35
C GLY A 399 -4.34 -15.81 -0.16
N PRO A 400 -4.90 -16.59 0.79
CA PRO A 400 -4.76 -18.05 0.89
C PRO A 400 -5.47 -18.77 -0.25
N ASP A 401 -4.87 -19.84 -0.76
CA ASP A 401 -5.59 -20.81 -1.60
C ASP A 401 -6.17 -21.88 -0.68
N LEU A 402 -7.48 -21.84 -0.46
CA LEU A 402 -8.17 -22.74 0.47
C LEU A 402 -8.33 -24.15 -0.09
N THR A 403 -8.04 -24.36 -1.38
CA THR A 403 -8.18 -25.65 -2.05
C THR A 403 -6.89 -26.48 -1.99
N GLN A 404 -5.73 -25.82 -1.83
CA GLN A 404 -4.42 -26.47 -1.85
C GLN A 404 -4.04 -27.07 -0.49
N THR A 405 -4.48 -26.48 0.63
CA THR A 405 -4.16 -26.98 1.96
C THR A 405 -5.21 -28.00 2.43
N PRO A 406 -4.86 -29.29 2.65
CA PRO A 406 -5.84 -30.33 2.99
C PRO A 406 -6.67 -30.02 4.24
N ALA A 407 -6.05 -29.41 5.26
CA ALA A 407 -6.74 -29.03 6.50
C ALA A 407 -7.82 -27.96 6.29
N TRP A 408 -7.60 -27.03 5.35
CA TRP A 408 -8.56 -25.98 5.02
C TRP A 408 -9.61 -26.50 4.05
N ARG A 409 -9.21 -27.32 3.07
CA ARG A 409 -10.11 -27.94 2.09
C ARG A 409 -11.22 -28.76 2.75
N ARG A 410 -10.91 -29.51 3.82
CA ARG A 410 -11.91 -30.28 4.60
C ARG A 410 -12.96 -29.41 5.32
N GLN A 411 -12.68 -28.11 5.47
CA GLN A 411 -13.58 -27.14 6.10
C GLN A 411 -14.33 -26.31 5.04
N LEU A 412 -14.22 -26.62 3.76
CA LEU A 412 -14.99 -25.93 2.72
C LEU A 412 -16.42 -26.47 2.64
N PRO A 413 -17.39 -25.66 2.17
CA PRO A 413 -18.76 -26.12 1.92
C PRO A 413 -18.80 -27.35 0.99
N TYR A 414 -19.71 -28.28 1.25
CA TYR A 414 -19.83 -29.55 0.49
C TYR A 414 -19.98 -29.36 -1.02
N ARG A 415 -20.65 -28.29 -1.47
CA ARG A 415 -20.75 -27.96 -2.90
C ARG A 415 -19.39 -27.80 -3.59
N LEU A 416 -18.33 -27.48 -2.84
CA LEU A 416 -16.96 -27.34 -3.34
C LEU A 416 -16.11 -28.62 -3.17
N SER A 417 -16.61 -29.65 -2.49
CA SER A 417 -15.86 -30.86 -2.18
C SER A 417 -16.08 -32.00 -3.20
N LEU A 418 -16.75 -31.73 -4.32
CA LEU A 418 -17.18 -32.74 -5.30
C LEU A 418 -16.25 -32.92 -6.52
N ASP A 419 -14.98 -32.52 -6.40
CA ASP A 419 -13.93 -32.84 -7.39
C ASP A 419 -12.83 -33.73 -6.79
#